data_AF-A0A353T471-F1
#
_entry.id   AF-A0A353T471-F1
#
_cell.length_a   1.000
_cell.length_b   1.000
_cell.length_c   1.000
_cell.angle_alpha   90.00
_cell.angle_beta   90.00
_cell.angle_gamma   90.00
#
_symmetry.space_group_name_H-M   'P 1'
#
loop_
_entity.id
_entity.type
_entity.pdbx_description
1 polymer ?
#
loop_
_entity_poly.entity_id
_entity_poly.type
_entity_poly.pdbx_seq_one_letter_code
_entity_poly.pdbx_strand_id
1 'polypeptide(L)' 'MRENLTAGENIQAFRVSVRSGLIQRPVCVHMGAAIGHKRIITFPAIRAAEVRIEVTEARGTFHFLSPQ' A
#
# COMPACT_ATOMS: atom_id res chain seq x y z
N MET A 1 -7.11 0.82 -1.00
CA MET A 1 -6.60 -0.55 -0.76
C MET A 1 -7.63 -1.32 0.06
N ARG A 2 -7.75 -2.63 -0.15
CA ARG A 2 -8.66 -3.50 0.62
C ARG A 2 -7.99 -4.84 0.88
N GLU A 3 -8.00 -5.29 2.12
CA GLU A 3 -7.56 -6.64 2.49
C GLU A 3 -8.74 -7.62 2.40
N ASN A 4 -8.45 -8.87 2.05
CA ASN A 4 -9.41 -9.94 2.20
C ASN A 4 -9.50 -10.36 3.67
N LEU A 5 -10.63 -10.04 4.31
CA LEU A 5 -10.85 -10.28 5.73
C LEU A 5 -11.35 -11.70 6.07
N THR A 6 -11.45 -12.63 5.10
CA THR A 6 -11.92 -14.01 5.38
C THR A 6 -11.09 -14.72 6.46
N ALA A 7 -9.80 -14.40 6.55
CA ALA A 7 -8.89 -14.93 7.57
C ALA A 7 -8.55 -13.90 8.68
N GLY A 8 -9.39 -12.87 8.84
CA GLY A 8 -9.12 -11.73 9.73
C GLY A 8 -8.26 -10.64 9.08
N GLU A 9 -7.94 -9.61 9.87
CA GLU A 9 -7.05 -8.51 9.48
C GLU A 9 -5.61 -8.87 9.87
N ASN A 10 -4.78 -9.14 8.87
CA ASN A 10 -3.42 -9.64 9.06
C ASN A 10 -2.36 -8.57 8.78
N ILE A 11 -2.62 -7.62 7.87
CA ILE A 11 -1.67 -6.53 7.55
C ILE A 11 -1.57 -5.55 8.72
N GLN A 12 -0.37 -5.35 9.26
CA GLN A 12 -0.10 -4.45 10.39
C GLN A 12 0.54 -3.13 9.95
N ALA A 13 1.38 -3.16 8.93
CA ALA A 13 2.03 -1.97 8.38
C ALA A 13 2.26 -2.11 6.88
N PHE A 14 2.18 -0.99 6.18
CA PHE A 14 2.49 -0.90 4.76
C PHE A 14 3.18 0.43 4.41
N ARG A 15 3.83 0.43 3.26
CA ARG A 15 4.47 1.58 2.66
C ARG A 15 3.95 1.80 1.26
N VAL A 16 3.75 3.05 0.88
CA VAL A 16 3.50 3.44 -0.51
C VAL A 16 4.67 4.24 -1.04
N SER A 17 5.24 3.76 -2.13
CA SER A 17 6.33 4.42 -2.84
C SER A 17 5.91 4.70 -4.28
N VAL A 18 6.42 5.78 -4.84
CA VAL A 18 6.18 6.18 -6.22
C VAL A 18 7.50 6.31 -6.97
N ARG A 19 7.53 5.84 -8.21
CA ARG A 19 8.63 6.11 -9.14
C ARG A 19 8.14 7.13 -10.14
N SER A 20 8.81 8.27 -10.21
CA SER A 20 8.58 9.27 -11.26
C SER A 20 9.52 9.00 -12.43
N GLY A 21 9.19 9.46 -13.63
CA GLY A 21 10.12 9.42 -14.78
C GLY A 21 11.41 10.22 -14.53
N LEU A 22 11.37 11.18 -13.60
CA LEU A 22 12.52 12.03 -13.25
C LEU A 22 13.47 11.40 -12.22
N ILE A 23 13.03 10.38 -11.49
CA ILE A 23 13.79 9.80 -10.36
C ILE A 23 13.89 8.30 -10.57
N GLN A 24 15.13 7.81 -10.67
CA GLN A 24 15.41 6.39 -10.90
C GLN A 24 14.98 5.51 -9.71
N ARG A 25 15.06 6.03 -8.48
CA ARG A 25 14.69 5.30 -7.26
C ARG A 25 13.28 5.65 -6.80
N PRO A 26 12.43 4.66 -6.46
CA PRO A 26 11.14 4.92 -5.84
C PRO A 26 11.27 5.75 -4.56
N VAL A 27 10.42 6.76 -4.40
CA VAL A 27 10.35 7.62 -3.21
C VAL A 27 9.13 7.24 -2.39
N CYS A 28 9.31 7.06 -1.09
CA CYS A 28 8.21 6.83 -0.17
C CYS A 28 7.38 8.08 0.03
N VAL A 29 6.09 7.96 -0.20
CA VAL A 29 5.13 9.06 -0.05
C VAL A 29 4.18 8.84 1.11
N HIS A 30 4.08 7.61 1.62
CA HIS A 30 3.23 7.29 2.76
C HIS A 30 3.71 6.04 3.49
N MET A 31 3.62 6.09 4.82
CA MET A 31 3.71 4.92 5.70
C MET A 31 2.39 4.81 6.45
N GLY A 32 1.80 3.63 6.43
CA GLY A 32 0.50 3.36 7.04
C GLY A 32 0.54 2.13 7.94
N ALA A 33 -0.38 2.09 8.90
CA ALA A 33 -0.65 0.93 9.74
C ALA A 33 -1.63 -0.04 9.06
N ALA A 34 -2.45 -0.76 9.81
CA ALA A 34 -3.37 -1.76 9.26
C ALA A 34 -4.30 -1.24 8.15
N ILE A 35 -4.71 -2.11 7.22
CA ILE A 35 -5.55 -1.74 6.05
C ILE A 35 -7.04 -1.98 6.33
N GLY A 36 -7.37 -3.13 6.93
CA GLY A 36 -8.73 -3.56 7.19
C GLY A 36 -9.59 -3.65 5.93
N HIS A 37 -10.88 -3.31 6.08
CA HIS A 37 -11.85 -3.40 4.98
C HIS A 37 -11.55 -2.45 3.81
N LYS A 38 -11.11 -1.24 4.12
CA LYS A 38 -10.76 -0.20 3.13
C LYS A 38 -9.86 0.84 3.78
N ARG A 39 -8.74 1.12 3.12
CA ARG A 39 -7.88 2.27 3.45
C ARG A 39 -7.76 3.19 2.24
N ILE A 40 -8.06 4.47 2.47
CA ILE A 40 -7.86 5.58 1.54
C ILE A 40 -6.74 6.44 2.12
N ILE A 41 -5.74 6.76 1.31
CA ILE A 41 -4.60 7.59 1.72
C ILE A 41 -4.51 8.80 0.81
N THR A 42 -4.02 9.91 1.35
CA THR A 42 -3.78 11.14 0.61
C THR A 42 -2.31 11.52 0.75
N PHE A 43 -1.70 11.91 -0.37
CA PHE A 43 -0.33 12.41 -0.45
C PHE A 43 -0.30 13.48 -1.55
N PRO A 44 0.75 14.33 -1.62
CA PRO A 44 0.84 15.37 -2.63
C PRO A 44 0.67 14.84 -4.06
N ALA A 45 0.13 15.67 -4.96
CA ALA A 45 -0.04 15.30 -6.35
C ALA A 45 1.32 15.07 -7.01
N ILE A 46 1.56 13.86 -7.51
CA ILE A 46 2.83 13.45 -8.12
C ILE A 46 2.56 12.79 -9.46
N ARG A 47 3.27 13.22 -10.51
CA ARG A 47 3.31 12.50 -11.79
C ARG A 47 4.17 11.24 -11.62
N ALA A 48 3.51 10.09 -11.51
CA ALA A 48 4.14 8.80 -11.29
C ALA A 48 4.11 7.94 -12.57
N ALA A 49 5.21 7.22 -12.81
CA ALA A 49 5.27 6.13 -13.78
C ALA A 49 4.87 4.79 -13.14
N GLU A 50 5.02 4.66 -11.82
CA GLU A 50 4.67 3.46 -11.05
C GLU A 50 4.30 3.85 -9.62
N VAL A 51 3.28 3.18 -9.07
CA VAL A 51 2.93 3.20 -7.64
C VAL A 51 3.16 1.80 -7.10
N ARG A 52 3.96 1.69 -6.05
CA ARG A 52 4.24 0.43 -5.35
C ARG A 52 3.70 0.49 -3.94
N ILE A 53 2.94 -0.55 -3.58
CA ILE A 53 2.48 -0.78 -2.22
C ILE A 53 3.22 -2.01 -1.70
N GLU A 54 3.85 -1.88 -0.54
CA GLU A 54 4.60 -2.94 0.11
C GLU A 54 4.02 -3.15 1.50
N VAL A 55 3.64 -4.37 1.84
CA VAL A 55 3.32 -4.74 3.23
C VAL A 55 4.63 -4.98 3.96
N THR A 56 4.89 -4.16 4.97
CA THR A 56 6.14 -4.19 5.73
C THR A 56 6.03 -5.01 7.01
N GLU A 57 4.80 -5.28 7.48
CA GLU A 57 4.53 -6.13 8.64
C GLU A 57 3.15 -6.80 8.53
N ALA A 58 3.07 -8.09 8.88
CA ALA A 58 1.83 -8.85 8.96
C ALA A 58 1.87 -9.91 10.08
N ARG A 59 0.70 -10.24 10.67
CA ARG A 59 0.52 -11.29 11.69
C ARG A 59 0.17 -12.67 11.10
N GLY A 60 0.35 -12.85 9.79
CA GLY A 60 0.03 -14.09 9.09
C GLY A 60 0.00 -13.88 7.57
N THR A 61 -0.52 -14.87 6.85
CA THR A 61 -0.76 -14.75 5.42
C THR A 61 -1.88 -13.75 5.16
N PHE A 62 -1.69 -12.88 4.17
CA PHE A 62 -2.68 -11.90 3.75
C PHE A 62 -2.89 -11.97 2.24
N HIS A 63 -4.06 -11.50 1.80
CA HIS A 63 -4.37 -11.35 0.39
C HIS A 63 -5.01 -9.99 0.14
N PHE A 64 -4.54 -9.29 -0.89
CA PHE A 64 -5.24 -8.14 -1.42
C PHE A 64 -6.45 -8.59 -2.23
N LEU A 65 -7.53 -7.83 -2.15
CA LEU A 65 -8.62 -7.97 -3.13
C LEU A 65 -8.20 -7.32 -4.45
N SER A 66 -8.49 -7.99 -5.57
CA SER A 66 -8.28 -7.43 -6.90
C SER A 66 -9.04 -6.10 -7.03
N PRO A 67 -8.48 -5.10 -7.74
CA PRO A 67 -9.23 -3.91 -8.10
C PRO A 67 -10.47 -4.32 -8.92
N GLN A 68 -11.63 -3.74 -8.59
CA GLN A 68 -12.83 -3.80 -9.43
C GLN A 68 -12.75 -2.74 -10.53
#